data_AF-E3N2S2-F1
#
_entry.id   AF-E3N2S2-F1
#
_cell.length_a   1.000
_cell.length_b   1.000
_cell.length_c   1.000
_cell.angle_alpha   90.00
_cell.angle_beta   90.00
_cell.angle_gamma   90.00
#
_symmetry.space_group_name_H-M   'P 1'
#
loop_
_entity.id
_entity.type
_entity.pdbx_description
1 polymer ?
#
loop_
_entity_poly.entity_id
_entity_poly.type
_entity_poly.pdbx_seq_one_letter_code
_entity_poly.pdbx_strand_id
1 'polypeptide(L)'
;MVLVTHYLVINILCLSALTVERVFATYFINDYESEKRPFISCSIFLSCQIFAALVAFGVCTMIVSIYYWLALGIVVMISNFTMLVYIWYCNVRVHRILDKTLIIPSKYTLQTRFQAKQNMRSFHFTKYSFLIITTVMVLQYCLIMFMSTGYLRKYEIIINYTMESCDFTHPILLIPIMMVSVPVWRRRFFVHLKFVPGVEKFVLKNNSEVAQSQTPKLETEEYFNQFKMAWG
;
A
#
# COMPACT_ATOMS: atom_id res chain seq x y z
N MET A 1 -20.95 -10.42 15.81
CA MET A 1 -19.72 -9.73 16.30
C MET A 1 -18.43 -10.51 16.05
N VAL A 2 -18.31 -11.78 16.42
CA VAL A 2 -17.03 -12.52 16.32
C VAL A 2 -16.51 -12.64 14.87
N LEU A 3 -17.39 -12.82 13.88
CA LEU A 3 -16.98 -12.93 12.47
C LEU A 3 -16.44 -11.60 11.90
N VAL A 4 -17.15 -10.50 12.13
CA VAL A 4 -16.75 -9.14 11.71
C VAL A 4 -15.43 -8.72 12.33
N THR A 5 -15.25 -9.00 13.63
CA THR A 5 -14.01 -8.67 14.34
C THR A 5 -12.81 -9.48 13.83
N HIS A 6 -13.00 -10.75 13.44
CA HIS A 6 -11.95 -11.56 12.84
C HIS A 6 -11.51 -11.03 11.46
N TYR A 7 -12.47 -10.64 10.62
CA TYR A 7 -12.17 -10.06 9.30
C TYR A 7 -11.34 -8.76 9.41
N LEU A 8 -11.73 -7.90 10.33
CA LEU A 8 -11.02 -6.64 10.60
C LEU A 8 -9.60 -6.87 11.12
N VAL A 9 -9.39 -7.84 12.01
CA VAL A 9 -8.05 -8.21 12.49
C VAL A 9 -7.15 -8.67 11.32
N ILE A 10 -7.65 -9.53 10.43
CA ILE A 10 -6.90 -10.00 9.26
C ILE A 10 -6.49 -8.81 8.38
N ASN A 11 -7.41 -7.89 8.14
CA ASN A 11 -7.15 -6.70 7.34
C ASN A 11 -6.06 -5.81 7.94
N ILE A 12 -6.07 -5.58 9.26
CA ILE A 12 -5.02 -4.84 9.95
C ILE A 12 -3.67 -5.54 9.81
N LEU A 13 -3.62 -6.86 10.01
CA LEU A 13 -2.39 -7.63 9.90
C LEU A 13 -1.83 -7.57 8.47
N CYS A 14 -2.70 -7.65 7.46
CA CYS A 14 -2.32 -7.50 6.05
C CYS A 14 -1.78 -6.09 5.76
N LEU A 15 -2.45 -5.04 6.23
CA LEU A 15 -1.99 -3.67 6.10
C LEU A 15 -0.63 -3.46 6.79
N SER A 16 -0.44 -4.09 7.95
CA SER A 16 0.81 -4.05 8.71
C SER A 16 1.95 -4.74 7.96
N ALA A 17 1.68 -5.92 7.38
CA ALA A 17 2.65 -6.62 6.55
C ALA A 17 3.13 -5.77 5.37
N LEU A 18 2.19 -5.14 4.66
CA LEU A 18 2.50 -4.23 3.55
C LEU A 18 3.30 -3.02 4.01
N THR A 19 2.93 -2.39 5.13
CA THR A 19 3.64 -1.22 5.65
C THR A 19 5.07 -1.56 6.07
N VAL A 20 5.28 -2.71 6.72
CA VAL A 20 6.60 -3.21 7.12
C VAL A 20 7.45 -3.54 5.89
N GLU A 21 6.89 -4.21 4.87
CA GLU A 21 7.57 -4.46 3.59
C GLU A 21 8.06 -3.14 2.97
N ARG A 22 7.20 -2.12 2.94
CA ARG A 22 7.54 -0.80 2.40
C ARG A 22 8.60 -0.08 3.21
N VAL A 23 8.65 -0.28 4.54
CA VAL A 23 9.74 0.26 5.36
C VAL A 23 11.06 -0.42 5.03
N PHE A 24 11.08 -1.74 4.87
CA PHE A 24 12.29 -2.44 4.44
C PHE A 24 12.74 -1.99 3.04
N ALA A 25 11.81 -1.82 2.10
CA ALA A 25 12.12 -1.31 0.77
C ALA A 25 12.69 0.13 0.81
N THR A 26 12.20 0.97 1.72
CA THR A 26 12.69 2.35 1.90
C THR A 26 14.04 2.39 2.63
N TYR A 27 14.26 1.49 3.59
CA TYR A 27 15.51 1.39 4.34
C TYR A 27 16.64 0.82 3.47
N PHE A 28 16.36 -0.25 2.71
CA PHE A 28 17.29 -0.89 1.79
C PHE A 28 17.20 -0.35 0.37
N ILE A 29 16.91 0.96 0.21
CA ILE A 29 16.65 1.57 -1.12
C ILE A 29 17.79 1.39 -2.13
N ASN A 30 19.01 1.08 -1.69
CA ASN A 30 20.15 0.85 -2.58
C ASN A 30 20.18 -0.58 -3.17
N ASP A 31 19.77 -1.58 -2.40
CA ASP A 31 20.06 -3.00 -2.70
C ASP A 31 18.80 -3.89 -2.69
N TYR A 32 17.62 -3.33 -2.36
CA TYR A 32 16.39 -4.11 -2.15
C TYR A 32 15.96 -4.95 -3.35
N GLU A 33 16.06 -4.42 -4.57
CA GLU A 33 15.71 -5.16 -5.80
C GLU A 33 16.89 -5.88 -6.43
N SER A 34 18.12 -5.47 -6.11
CA SER A 34 19.35 -6.02 -6.67
C SER A 34 19.71 -7.37 -6.03
N GLU A 35 19.45 -7.51 -4.73
CA GLU A 35 19.66 -8.76 -4.01
C GLU A 35 18.32 -9.43 -3.67
N LYS A 36 18.17 -10.69 -4.09
CA LYS A 36 17.01 -11.50 -3.71
C LYS A 36 17.09 -11.80 -2.21
N ARG A 37 16.26 -11.12 -1.41
CA ARG A 37 16.14 -11.31 0.04
C ARG A 37 14.80 -11.96 0.42
N PRO A 38 14.56 -13.24 0.06
CA PRO A 38 13.30 -13.91 0.35
C PRO A 38 13.03 -14.04 1.86
N PHE A 39 14.07 -13.96 2.69
CA PHE A 39 13.94 -14.02 4.15
C PHE A 39 13.08 -12.88 4.71
N ILE A 40 13.08 -11.70 4.09
CA ILE A 40 12.28 -10.55 4.56
C ILE A 40 10.79 -10.88 4.42
N SER A 41 10.36 -11.25 3.22
CA SER A 41 8.96 -11.61 2.95
C SER A 41 8.53 -12.84 3.74
N CYS A 42 9.40 -13.86 3.86
CA CYS A 42 9.13 -15.04 4.67
C CYS A 42 8.95 -14.70 6.15
N SER A 43 9.83 -13.86 6.70
CA SER A 43 9.75 -13.41 8.10
C SER A 43 8.49 -12.60 8.37
N ILE A 44 8.11 -11.69 7.47
CA ILE A 44 6.85 -10.92 7.57
C ILE A 44 5.66 -11.88 7.55
N PHE A 45 5.62 -12.83 6.61
CA PHE A 45 4.53 -13.78 6.51
C PHE A 45 4.39 -14.65 7.76
N LEU A 46 5.50 -15.26 8.22
CA LEU A 46 5.51 -16.08 9.44
C LEU A 46 5.06 -15.27 10.66
N SER A 47 5.54 -14.05 10.80
CA SER A 47 5.13 -13.15 11.89
C SER A 47 3.63 -12.89 11.85
N CYS A 48 3.07 -12.55 10.68
CA CYS A 48 1.63 -12.35 10.52
C CYS A 48 0.80 -13.59 10.88
N GLN A 49 1.26 -14.79 10.49
CA GLN A 49 0.56 -16.04 10.82
C GLN A 49 0.58 -16.32 12.33
N ILE A 50 1.72 -16.11 12.99
CA ILE A 50 1.84 -16.29 14.44
C ILE A 50 0.93 -15.29 15.17
N PHE A 51 0.94 -14.01 14.78
CA PHE A 51 0.06 -13.00 15.38
C PHE A 51 -1.42 -13.32 15.15
N ALA A 52 -1.80 -13.74 13.94
CA ALA A 52 -3.17 -14.14 13.65
C ALA A 52 -3.61 -15.33 14.52
N ALA A 53 -2.76 -16.34 14.67
CA ALA A 53 -3.02 -17.50 15.52
C ALA A 53 -3.17 -17.12 17.00
N LEU A 54 -2.33 -16.21 17.51
CA LEU A 54 -2.41 -15.72 18.88
C LEU A 54 -3.70 -14.94 19.15
N VAL A 55 -4.10 -14.07 18.22
CA VAL A 55 -5.36 -13.31 18.33
C VAL A 55 -6.55 -14.27 18.27
N ALA A 56 -6.57 -15.21 17.32
CA ALA A 56 -7.63 -16.20 17.21
C ALA A 56 -7.74 -17.06 18.47
N PHE A 57 -6.61 -17.53 19.01
CA PHE A 57 -6.57 -18.28 20.27
C PHE A 57 -7.11 -17.47 21.43
N GLY A 58 -6.69 -16.21 21.58
CA GLY A 58 -7.13 -15.33 22.67
C GLY A 58 -8.61 -14.96 22.61
N VAL A 59 -9.18 -14.84 21.40
CA VAL A 59 -10.62 -14.60 21.20
C VAL A 59 -11.43 -15.88 21.47
N CYS A 60 -11.02 -17.04 20.95
CA CYS A 60 -11.74 -18.31 21.13
C CYS A 60 -11.75 -18.77 22.59
N THR A 61 -10.66 -18.55 23.32
CA THR A 61 -10.53 -18.93 24.73
C THR A 61 -11.16 -17.91 25.69
N MET A 62 -11.59 -16.74 25.18
CA MET A 62 -12.13 -15.63 25.97
C MET A 62 -11.23 -15.20 27.14
N ILE A 63 -9.92 -15.47 27.08
CA ILE A 63 -8.95 -15.13 28.13
C ILE A 63 -8.86 -13.62 28.31
N VAL A 64 -8.98 -12.87 27.22
CA VAL A 64 -8.86 -11.41 27.18
C VAL A 64 -10.17 -10.82 26.70
N SER A 65 -10.66 -9.81 27.43
CA SER A 65 -11.88 -9.09 27.06
C SER A 65 -11.75 -8.44 25.68
N ILE A 66 -12.84 -8.47 24.91
CA ILE A 66 -12.93 -7.91 23.56
C ILE A 66 -12.50 -6.43 23.48
N TYR A 67 -12.70 -5.68 24.56
CA TYR A 67 -12.27 -4.27 24.65
C TYR A 67 -10.76 -4.09 24.48
N TYR A 68 -9.95 -4.98 25.07
CA TYR A 68 -8.49 -4.89 24.95
C TYR A 68 -8.02 -5.25 23.54
N TRP A 69 -8.68 -6.20 22.87
CA TRP A 69 -8.41 -6.53 21.47
C TRP A 69 -8.75 -5.37 20.53
N LEU A 70 -9.88 -4.69 20.76
CA LEU A 70 -10.26 -3.51 20.00
C LEU A 70 -9.29 -2.34 20.22
N ALA A 71 -8.89 -2.10 21.47
CA ALA A 71 -7.90 -1.07 21.81
C ALA A 71 -6.54 -1.36 21.15
N LEU A 72 -6.06 -2.61 21.20
CA LEU A 72 -4.83 -3.02 20.52
C LEU A 72 -4.92 -2.79 19.01
N GLY A 73 -6.06 -3.11 18.38
CA GLY A 73 -6.30 -2.85 16.96
C GLY A 73 -6.16 -1.37 16.60
N ILE A 74 -6.73 -0.47 17.42
CA ILE A 74 -6.60 0.98 17.21
C ILE A 74 -5.14 1.43 17.32
N VAL A 75 -4.39 0.95 18.32
CA VAL A 75 -2.97 1.27 18.48
C VAL A 75 -2.16 0.83 17.25
N VAL A 76 -2.40 -0.38 16.75
CA VAL A 76 -1.73 -0.90 15.54
C VAL A 76 -2.11 -0.08 14.30
N MET A 77 -3.35 0.39 14.19
CA MET A 77 -3.75 1.26 13.08
C MET A 77 -3.06 2.62 13.12
N ILE A 78 -2.96 3.23 14.31
CA ILE A 78 -2.22 4.48 14.49
C ILE A 78 -0.74 4.27 14.14
N SER A 79 -0.11 3.17 14.57
CA SER A 79 1.29 2.88 14.23
C SER A 79 1.49 2.68 12.73
N ASN A 80 0.55 2.02 12.04
CA ASN A 80 0.60 1.89 10.58
C ASN A 80 0.53 3.25 9.89
N PHE A 81 -0.39 4.11 10.32
CA PHE A 81 -0.54 5.44 9.74
C PHE A 81 0.72 6.30 9.94
N THR A 82 1.30 6.31 11.14
CA THR A 82 2.54 7.06 11.40
C THR A 82 3.72 6.51 10.59
N MET A 83 3.81 5.19 10.43
CA MET A 83 4.85 4.54 9.61
C MET A 83 4.70 4.87 8.12
N LEU A 84 3.47 4.93 7.59
CA LEU A 84 3.21 5.39 6.22
C LEU A 84 3.62 6.86 6.02
N VAL A 85 3.32 7.74 6.98
CA VAL A 85 3.77 9.14 6.96
C VAL A 85 5.29 9.24 7.02
N TYR A 86 5.95 8.41 7.82
CA TYR A 86 7.40 8.33 7.88
C TYR A 86 8.02 7.89 6.55
N ILE A 87 7.47 6.85 5.92
CA ILE A 87 7.89 6.39 4.58
C ILE A 87 7.73 7.52 3.56
N TRP A 88 6.60 8.23 3.59
CA TRP A 88 6.38 9.39 2.73
C TRP A 88 7.46 10.45 2.91
N TYR A 89 7.73 10.84 4.17
CA TYR A 89 8.75 11.82 4.51
C TYR A 89 10.14 11.40 4.00
N CYS A 90 10.53 10.15 4.24
CA CYS A 90 11.80 9.60 3.76
C CYS A 90 11.89 9.62 2.23
N ASN A 91 10.85 9.18 1.51
CA ASN A 91 10.83 9.17 0.06
C ASN A 91 10.90 10.58 -0.53
N VAL A 92 10.16 11.54 0.02
CA VAL A 92 10.24 12.96 -0.41
C VAL A 92 11.62 13.55 -0.13
N ARG A 93 12.20 13.25 1.04
CA ARG A 93 13.53 13.73 1.42
C ARG A 93 14.60 13.22 0.45
N VAL A 94 14.60 11.90 0.17
CA VAL A 94 15.54 11.29 -0.77
C VAL A 94 15.36 11.89 -2.15
N HIS A 95 14.13 11.98 -2.65
CA HIS A 95 13.89 12.58 -3.96
C HIS A 95 14.38 14.04 -4.06
N ARG A 96 14.09 14.88 -3.06
CA ARG A 96 14.54 16.27 -3.02
C ARG A 96 16.07 16.39 -2.99
N ILE A 97 16.77 15.48 -2.30
CA ILE A 97 18.24 15.46 -2.30
C ILE A 97 18.75 15.16 -3.71
N LEU A 98 18.25 14.08 -4.32
CA LEU A 98 18.70 13.63 -5.64
C LEU A 98 18.31 14.57 -6.80
N ASP A 99 17.28 15.40 -6.62
CA ASP A 99 16.84 16.37 -7.62
C ASP A 99 17.63 17.68 -7.53
N LYS A 100 18.05 18.09 -6.32
CA LYS A 100 18.85 19.30 -6.11
C LYS A 100 20.34 19.12 -6.39
N THR A 101 20.88 17.92 -6.26
CA THR A 101 22.30 17.65 -6.49
C THR A 101 22.53 17.22 -7.94
N LEU A 102 23.23 18.05 -8.71
CA LEU A 102 23.68 17.70 -10.07
C LEU A 102 24.65 16.50 -10.07
N ILE A 103 25.42 16.35 -8.99
CA ILE A 103 26.36 15.24 -8.76
C ILE A 103 25.74 14.31 -7.73
N ILE A 104 25.60 13.02 -8.09
CA ILE A 104 25.05 12.00 -7.20
C ILE A 104 26.02 11.82 -6.01
N PRO A 105 25.57 11.98 -4.75
CA PRO A 105 26.43 11.77 -3.59
C PRO A 105 26.98 10.34 -3.59
N SER A 106 28.23 10.11 -3.16
CA SER A 106 28.88 8.78 -3.17
C SER A 106 28.10 7.69 -2.44
N LYS A 107 27.23 8.08 -1.51
CA LYS A 107 26.33 7.19 -0.75
C LYS A 107 25.19 6.60 -1.59
N TYR A 108 24.87 7.20 -2.74
CA TYR A 108 23.75 6.82 -3.59
C TYR A 108 24.26 6.36 -4.95
N THR A 109 23.72 5.26 -5.44
CA THR A 109 24.04 4.77 -6.78
C THR A 109 23.05 5.34 -7.79
N LEU A 110 23.39 5.23 -9.07
CA LEU A 110 22.46 5.57 -10.15
C LEU A 110 21.17 4.75 -10.08
N GLN A 111 21.28 3.48 -9.66
CA GLN A 111 20.14 2.59 -9.44
C GLN A 111 19.21 3.16 -8.36
N THR A 112 19.76 3.66 -7.24
CA THR A 112 18.97 4.31 -6.18
C THR A 112 18.20 5.51 -6.70
N ARG A 113 18.75 6.30 -7.64
CA ARG A 113 18.06 7.46 -8.24
C ARG A 113 16.83 7.03 -9.02
N PHE A 114 16.96 6.01 -9.85
CA PHE A 114 15.85 5.45 -10.60
C PHE A 114 14.80 4.84 -9.68
N GLN A 115 15.22 4.09 -8.65
CA GLN A 115 14.31 3.50 -7.66
C GLN A 115 13.60 4.56 -6.83
N ALA A 116 14.27 5.62 -6.40
CA ALA A 116 13.63 6.73 -5.68
C ALA A 116 12.59 7.46 -6.55
N LYS A 117 12.89 7.68 -7.85
CA LYS A 117 11.95 8.28 -8.82
C LYS A 117 10.73 7.36 -9.06
N GLN A 118 10.95 6.06 -9.20
CA GLN A 118 9.87 5.07 -9.34
C GLN A 118 9.03 4.93 -8.05
N ASN A 119 9.69 4.81 -6.90
CA ASN A 119 9.04 4.73 -5.59
C ASN A 119 8.21 5.97 -5.32
N MET A 120 8.69 7.19 -5.63
CA MET A 120 7.89 8.40 -5.44
C MET A 120 6.65 8.45 -6.35
N ARG A 121 6.77 8.00 -7.60
CA ARG A 121 5.61 7.91 -8.53
C ARG A 121 4.59 6.88 -8.07
N SER A 122 5.07 5.70 -7.66
CA SER A 122 4.24 4.65 -7.06
C SER A 122 3.55 5.18 -5.79
N PHE A 123 4.32 5.81 -4.90
CA PHE A 123 3.84 6.34 -3.63
C PHE A 123 2.81 7.47 -3.79
N HIS A 124 2.90 8.32 -4.81
CA HIS A 124 1.88 9.35 -5.06
C HIS A 124 0.49 8.75 -5.36
N PHE A 125 0.45 7.60 -6.03
CA PHE A 125 -0.79 6.87 -6.28
C PHE A 125 -1.21 6.06 -5.04
N THR A 126 -0.25 5.34 -4.46
CA THR A 126 -0.44 4.47 -3.30
C THR A 126 -0.90 5.26 -2.06
N LYS A 127 -0.42 6.50 -1.82
CA LYS A 127 -0.79 7.28 -0.63
C LYS A 127 -2.29 7.55 -0.53
N TYR A 128 -2.98 7.83 -1.63
CA TYR A 128 -4.41 8.14 -1.60
C TYR A 128 -5.23 6.88 -1.34
N SER A 129 -4.90 5.78 -2.03
CA SER A 129 -5.55 4.49 -1.81
C SER A 129 -5.34 3.99 -0.38
N PHE A 130 -4.11 4.05 0.14
CA PHE A 130 -3.82 3.66 1.52
C PHE A 130 -4.52 4.57 2.52
N LEU A 131 -4.52 5.90 2.32
CA LEU A 131 -5.22 6.82 3.20
C LEU A 131 -6.73 6.56 3.26
N ILE A 132 -7.37 6.30 2.12
CA ILE A 132 -8.79 5.95 2.06
C ILE A 132 -9.05 4.64 2.81
N ILE A 133 -8.27 3.59 2.54
CA ILE A 133 -8.40 2.29 3.20
C ILE A 133 -8.24 2.42 4.72
N THR A 134 -7.17 3.08 5.18
CA THR A 134 -6.90 3.28 6.60
C THR A 134 -8.01 4.11 7.26
N THR A 135 -8.52 5.15 6.61
CA THR A 135 -9.60 5.99 7.16
C THR A 135 -10.89 5.20 7.32
N VAL A 136 -11.29 4.41 6.32
CA VAL A 136 -12.49 3.57 6.38
C VAL A 136 -12.37 2.53 7.49
N MET A 137 -11.21 1.89 7.62
CA MET A 137 -10.96 0.91 8.69
C MET A 137 -11.02 1.55 10.09
N VAL A 138 -10.45 2.74 10.27
CA VAL A 138 -10.52 3.46 11.57
C VAL A 138 -11.97 3.78 11.91
N LEU A 139 -12.77 4.26 10.96
CA LEU A 139 -14.19 4.54 11.16
C LEU A 139 -14.96 3.28 11.57
N GLN A 140 -14.71 2.14 10.93
CA GLN A 140 -15.30 0.86 11.31
C GLN A 140 -14.94 0.46 12.74
N TYR A 141 -13.67 0.60 13.15
CA TYR A 141 -13.25 0.30 14.52
C TYR A 141 -13.90 1.20 15.56
N CYS A 142 -13.99 2.50 15.29
CA CYS A 142 -14.68 3.45 16.16
C CYS A 142 -16.16 3.09 16.32
N LEU A 143 -16.83 2.69 15.23
CA LEU A 143 -18.22 2.24 15.26
C LEU A 143 -18.39 0.98 16.11
N ILE A 144 -17.54 -0.03 15.95
CA ILE A 144 -17.60 -1.27 16.75
C ILE A 144 -17.34 -1.00 18.25
N MET A 145 -16.38 -0.13 18.56
CA MET A 145 -16.10 0.27 19.94
C MET A 145 -17.30 0.99 20.56
N PHE A 146 -17.93 1.90 19.80
CA PHE A 146 -19.15 2.58 20.23
C PHE A 146 -20.33 1.61 20.38
N MET A 147 -20.50 0.66 19.47
CA MET A 147 -21.49 -0.43 19.58
C MET A 147 -21.29 -1.26 20.86
N SER A 148 -20.04 -1.55 21.22
CA SER A 148 -19.70 -2.33 22.41
C SER A 148 -20.18 -1.67 23.71
N THR A 149 -20.30 -0.33 23.75
CA THR A 149 -20.81 0.40 24.93
C THR A 149 -22.32 0.25 25.16
N GLY A 150 -23.05 -0.38 24.24
CA GLY A 150 -24.47 -0.73 24.40
C GLY A 150 -25.45 0.39 24.01
N TYR A 151 -24.99 1.61 23.74
CA TYR A 151 -25.86 2.74 23.35
C TYR A 151 -26.66 2.50 22.06
N LEU A 152 -26.13 1.73 21.11
CA LEU A 152 -26.73 1.47 19.81
C LEU A 152 -27.31 0.06 19.66
N ARG A 153 -27.59 -0.65 20.77
CA ARG A 153 -28.08 -2.04 20.75
C ARG A 153 -29.33 -2.24 19.89
N LYS A 154 -30.21 -1.23 19.79
CA LYS A 154 -31.41 -1.25 18.93
C LYS A 154 -31.08 -1.35 17.42
N TYR A 155 -29.95 -0.81 17.00
CA TYR A 155 -29.52 -0.74 15.60
C TYR A 155 -28.41 -1.75 15.26
N GLU A 156 -28.07 -2.63 16.19
CA GLU A 156 -26.93 -3.54 16.07
C GLU A 156 -26.96 -4.41 14.82
N ILE A 157 -28.12 -4.97 14.48
CA ILE A 157 -28.27 -5.81 13.30
C ILE A 157 -28.01 -5.01 12.01
N ILE A 158 -28.61 -3.82 11.90
CA ILE A 158 -28.49 -2.95 10.71
C ILE A 158 -27.05 -2.48 10.53
N ILE A 159 -26.40 -2.07 11.63
CA ILE A 159 -25.02 -1.59 11.62
C ILE A 159 -24.07 -2.73 11.23
N ASN A 160 -24.17 -3.90 11.88
CA ASN A 160 -23.33 -5.06 11.54
C ASN A 160 -23.52 -5.49 10.08
N TYR A 161 -24.75 -5.53 9.58
CA TYR A 161 -25.02 -5.88 8.18
C TYR A 161 -24.42 -4.87 7.20
N THR A 162 -24.48 -3.58 7.54
CA THR A 162 -23.87 -2.51 6.73
C THR A 162 -22.34 -2.64 6.73
N MET A 163 -21.73 -2.97 7.88
CA MET A 163 -20.29 -3.18 7.99
C MET A 163 -19.82 -4.39 7.17
N GLU A 164 -20.51 -5.52 7.27
CA GLU A 164 -20.24 -6.71 6.45
C GLU A 164 -20.40 -6.41 4.96
N SER A 165 -21.40 -5.61 4.59
CA SER A 165 -21.59 -5.17 3.20
C SER A 165 -20.45 -4.27 2.71
N CYS A 166 -19.97 -3.35 3.54
CA CYS A 166 -18.81 -2.50 3.23
C CYS A 166 -17.54 -3.35 3.04
N ASP A 167 -17.33 -4.32 3.92
CA ASP A 167 -16.19 -5.25 3.90
C ASP A 167 -16.21 -6.13 2.65
N PHE A 168 -17.39 -6.62 2.25
CA PHE A 168 -17.54 -7.37 1.00
C PHE A 168 -17.33 -6.49 -0.24
N THR A 169 -17.77 -5.24 -0.19
CA THR A 169 -17.66 -4.29 -1.30
C THR A 169 -16.22 -3.80 -1.52
N HIS A 170 -15.39 -3.81 -0.46
CA HIS A 170 -14.00 -3.36 -0.48
C HIS A 170 -13.17 -3.93 -1.66
N PRO A 171 -13.01 -5.26 -1.83
CA PRO A 171 -12.24 -5.82 -2.94
C PRO A 171 -12.87 -5.52 -4.31
N ILE A 172 -14.20 -5.49 -4.39
CA ILE A 172 -14.95 -5.24 -5.64
C ILE A 172 -14.71 -3.82 -6.14
N LEU A 173 -14.58 -2.83 -5.25
CA LEU A 173 -14.29 -1.44 -5.64
C LEU A 173 -12.80 -1.15 -5.78
N LEU A 174 -11.97 -1.62 -4.84
CA LEU A 174 -10.55 -1.27 -4.83
C LEU A 174 -9.77 -1.88 -5.97
N ILE A 175 -10.06 -3.11 -6.36
CA ILE A 175 -9.33 -3.78 -7.44
C ILE A 175 -9.55 -3.04 -8.79
N PRO A 176 -10.78 -2.74 -9.22
CA PRO A 176 -11.02 -1.93 -10.42
C PRO A 176 -10.44 -0.52 -10.32
N ILE A 177 -10.55 0.15 -9.17
CA ILE A 177 -9.94 1.48 -8.97
C ILE A 177 -8.42 1.39 -9.18
N MET A 178 -7.75 0.44 -8.53
CA MET A 178 -6.31 0.22 -8.73
C MET A 178 -5.95 -0.09 -10.18
N MET A 179 -6.74 -0.92 -10.85
CA MET A 179 -6.53 -1.26 -12.26
C MET A 179 -6.69 -0.06 -13.19
N VAL A 180 -7.66 0.82 -12.94
CA VAL A 180 -7.91 2.01 -13.75
C VAL A 180 -6.87 3.10 -13.47
N SER A 181 -6.45 3.25 -12.23
CA SER A 181 -5.58 4.35 -11.86
C SER A 181 -4.10 4.13 -12.23
N VAL A 182 -3.62 2.89 -12.30
CA VAL A 182 -2.26 2.59 -12.76
C VAL A 182 -2.26 2.53 -14.30
N PRO A 183 -1.60 3.45 -15.02
CA PRO A 183 -1.70 3.53 -16.49
C PRO A 183 -1.26 2.25 -17.20
N VAL A 184 -0.24 1.57 -16.66
CA VAL A 184 0.29 0.31 -17.18
C VAL A 184 -0.73 -0.82 -17.04
N TRP A 185 -1.41 -0.92 -15.89
CA TRP A 185 -2.40 -1.95 -15.60
C TRP A 185 -3.70 -1.69 -16.35
N ARG A 186 -4.15 -0.42 -16.37
CA ARG A 186 -5.28 0.05 -17.17
C ARG A 186 -5.12 -0.38 -18.62
N ARG A 187 -3.96 -0.11 -19.23
CA ARG A 187 -3.72 -0.50 -20.61
C ARG A 187 -3.80 -2.01 -20.80
N ARG A 188 -3.09 -2.81 -19.99
CA ARG A 188 -3.10 -4.28 -20.14
C ARG A 188 -4.50 -4.88 -20.00
N PHE A 189 -5.28 -4.38 -19.04
CA PHE A 189 -6.63 -4.86 -18.77
C PHE A 189 -7.61 -4.46 -19.89
N PHE A 190 -7.64 -3.18 -20.26
CA PHE A 190 -8.59 -2.65 -21.24
C PHE A 190 -8.19 -2.87 -22.71
N VAL A 191 -6.96 -3.30 -23.01
CA VAL A 191 -6.51 -3.64 -24.38
C VAL A 191 -7.35 -4.76 -25.01
N HIS A 192 -7.90 -5.67 -24.21
CA HIS A 192 -8.74 -6.77 -24.67
C HIS A 192 -10.21 -6.35 -24.85
N LEU A 193 -10.60 -5.19 -24.28
CA LEU A 193 -11.96 -4.66 -24.28
C LEU A 193 -12.15 -3.55 -25.33
N LYS A 194 -11.36 -3.55 -26.40
CA LYS A 194 -11.42 -2.57 -27.51
C LYS A 194 -12.77 -2.52 -28.23
N PHE A 195 -13.59 -3.55 -28.08
CA PHE A 195 -14.92 -3.63 -28.68
C PHE A 195 -15.96 -2.72 -27.98
N VAL A 196 -15.66 -2.18 -26.80
CA VAL A 196 -16.57 -1.28 -26.07
C VAL A 196 -16.35 0.18 -26.51
N PRO A 197 -17.38 0.88 -27.01
CA PRO A 197 -17.25 2.27 -27.44
C PRO A 197 -16.82 3.17 -26.27
N GLY A 198 -15.76 3.97 -26.49
CA GLY A 198 -15.18 4.88 -25.48
C GLY A 198 -13.95 4.33 -24.75
N VAL A 199 -13.72 3.01 -24.75
CA VAL A 199 -12.51 2.40 -24.17
C VAL A 199 -11.26 2.81 -24.93
N GLU A 200 -11.33 2.91 -26.26
CA GLU A 200 -10.19 3.34 -27.07
C GLU A 200 -9.75 4.77 -26.72
N LYS A 201 -10.72 5.69 -26.53
CA LYS A 201 -10.46 7.06 -26.08
C LYS A 201 -9.93 7.07 -24.65
N PHE A 202 -10.43 6.23 -23.75
CA PHE A 202 -9.95 6.12 -22.36
C PHE A 202 -8.52 5.56 -22.26
N VAL A 203 -8.16 4.61 -23.12
CA VAL A 203 -6.82 4.01 -23.18
C VAL A 203 -5.82 4.94 -23.87
N LEU A 204 -6.22 5.68 -24.91
CA LEU A 204 -5.35 6.56 -25.70
C LEU A 204 -5.21 7.99 -25.13
N LYS A 205 -6.18 8.51 -24.37
CA LYS A 205 -6.21 9.91 -23.90
C LYS A 205 -5.01 10.31 -23.01
N ASN A 206 -4.19 9.36 -22.53
CA ASN A 206 -2.98 9.64 -21.76
C ASN A 206 -1.70 8.99 -22.33
N ASN A 207 -1.52 8.98 -23.65
CA ASN A 207 -0.21 8.67 -24.24
C ASN A 207 0.93 9.55 -23.68
N SER A 208 0.62 10.75 -23.16
CA SER A 208 1.59 11.63 -22.47
C SER A 208 2.12 11.04 -21.15
N GLU A 209 1.30 10.32 -20.37
CA GLU A 209 1.75 9.68 -19.10
C GLU A 209 2.52 8.37 -19.35
N VAL A 210 2.21 7.68 -20.45
CA VAL A 210 2.94 6.47 -20.89
C VAL A 210 4.26 6.86 -21.57
N ALA A 211 4.31 7.96 -22.32
CA ALA A 211 5.57 8.58 -22.73
C ALA A 211 6.41 8.98 -21.50
N GLN A 212 5.77 9.41 -20.41
CA GLN A 212 6.40 9.62 -19.10
C GLN A 212 6.82 8.31 -18.38
N SER A 213 6.38 7.14 -18.84
CA SER A 213 6.78 5.81 -18.33
C SER A 213 7.74 5.06 -19.26
N GLN A 214 7.89 5.52 -20.51
CA GLN A 214 8.92 5.12 -21.47
C GLN A 214 10.15 6.05 -21.45
N THR A 215 10.00 7.29 -20.98
CA THR A 215 11.11 8.20 -20.63
C THR A 215 12.16 7.59 -19.69
N PRO A 216 11.86 6.69 -18.73
CA PRO A 216 12.92 6.04 -17.97
C PRO A 216 13.85 5.22 -18.86
N LYS A 217 13.33 4.53 -19.90
CA LYS A 217 14.18 3.79 -20.85
C LYS A 217 14.97 4.74 -21.73
N LEU A 218 14.34 5.80 -22.23
CA LEU A 218 15.02 6.81 -23.05
C LEU A 218 16.09 7.58 -22.26
N GLU A 219 15.78 8.05 -21.05
CA GLU A 219 16.73 8.71 -20.12
C GLU A 219 17.85 7.75 -19.71
N THR A 220 17.56 6.46 -19.51
CA THR A 220 18.58 5.45 -19.18
C THR A 220 19.51 5.20 -20.37
N GLU A 221 18.97 5.07 -21.59
CA GLU A 221 19.75 4.90 -22.82
C GLU A 221 20.57 6.16 -23.14
N GLU A 222 20.02 7.35 -22.93
CA GLU A 222 20.70 8.63 -23.11
C GLU A 222 21.83 8.82 -22.09
N TYR A 223 21.63 8.41 -20.83
CA TYR A 223 22.68 8.38 -19.81
C TYR A 223 23.77 7.34 -20.08
N PHE A 224 23.42 6.12 -20.53
CA PHE A 224 24.41 5.11 -20.91
C PHE A 224 25.21 5.53 -22.14
N ASN A 225 24.57 6.25 -23.08
CA ASN A 225 25.27 6.87 -24.21
C ASN A 225 26.21 7.98 -23.76
N GLN A 226 25.80 8.86 -22.84
CA GLN A 226 26.69 9.87 -22.25
C GLN A 226 27.87 9.23 -21.50
N PHE A 227 27.63 8.15 -20.76
CA PHE A 227 28.69 7.41 -20.06
C PHE A 227 29.66 6.75 -21.05
N LYS A 228 29.14 6.18 -22.14
CA LYS A 228 29.94 5.59 -23.22
C LYS A 228 30.76 6.63 -23.98
N MET A 229 30.24 7.85 -24.14
CA MET A 229 30.99 8.97 -24.73
C MET A 229 32.04 9.57 -23.80
N ALA A 230 31.87 9.46 -22.48
CA ALA A 230 32.84 9.97 -21.50
C ALA A 230 34.01 8.99 -21.23
N TRP A 231 33.85 7.72 -21.58
CA TRP A 231 34.84 6.64 -21.38
C TRP A 231 35.36 6.03 -22.69
N GLY A 232 34.94 6.56 -23.84
CA GLY A 232 35.37 6.15 -25.18
C GLY A 232 36.30 7.17 -25.80
#